data_AF-A0A430BQQ6-F1
#
_entry.id   AF-A0A430BQQ6-F1
#
_cell.length_a   1.000
_cell.length_b   1.000
_cell.length_c   1.000
_cell.angle_alpha   90.00
_cell.angle_beta   90.00
_cell.angle_gamma   90.00
#
_symmetry.space_group_name_H-M   'P 1'
#
loop_
_entity.id
_entity.type
_entity.pdbx_description
1 polymer ?
#
loop_
_entity_poly.entity_id
_entity_poly.type
_entity_poly.pdbx_seq_one_letter_code
_entity_poly.pdbx_strand_id
1 'polypeptide(L)'
;MEQTLITGSLLHDLLRCDHRVALDLHSEDWGVGEAEVSDHPLWTGPVHEYEHIIQGLIAENPGSVDLRRVDPASRQARTLLAIDALAPVIVGGEIAADDLLGRPILLLQEDDGYVPGEVSSSDAITRVPSMFEGVTLALHCDILERNDLLAWPGGYLVGECSIGRVDLHKAVDDGNTTLLDGYADALESARDIIDDVVVTRSARAPECWMCHWRNLCGPDVKDRDDLTQLDTVDRGTRDALVGTFPTVARLAAADIEGFVRGSATDFSQIDAKRLRELHGLAVRFVESNPRIIGSRDALQRMPLGP
;
A
#
# COMPACT_ATOMS: atom_id res chain seq x y z
N MET A 1 -13.34 7.38 22.36
CA MET A 1 -12.96 6.45 21.28
C MET A 1 -11.46 6.44 21.24
N GLU A 2 -10.86 5.25 21.26
CA GLU A 2 -9.44 5.11 20.96
C GLU A 2 -9.26 5.54 19.50
N GLN A 3 -8.35 6.48 19.24
CA GLN A 3 -8.10 6.98 17.90
C GLN A 3 -7.33 5.91 17.12
N THR A 4 -7.82 5.54 15.94
CA THR A 4 -7.08 4.66 15.02
C THR A 4 -5.82 5.37 14.57
N LEU A 5 -4.65 4.74 14.77
CA LEU A 5 -3.36 5.29 14.34
C LEU A 5 -3.00 4.82 12.94
N ILE A 6 -2.46 5.73 12.14
CA ILE A 6 -1.92 5.47 10.80
C ILE A 6 -0.49 4.98 10.95
N THR A 7 -0.28 3.70 10.62
CA THR A 7 1.02 3.03 10.69
C THR A 7 1.56 2.72 9.31
N GLY A 8 2.87 2.44 9.22
CA GLY A 8 3.49 1.97 7.98
C GLY A 8 2.84 0.70 7.43
N SER A 9 2.38 -0.21 8.31
CA SER A 9 1.66 -1.41 7.90
C SER A 9 0.28 -1.10 7.30
N LEU A 10 -0.44 -0.13 7.86
CA LEU A 10 -1.73 0.32 7.31
C LEU A 10 -1.53 0.92 5.90
N LEU A 11 -0.54 1.80 5.74
CA LEU A 11 -0.23 2.40 4.44
C LEU A 11 0.24 1.35 3.41
N HIS A 12 1.04 0.39 3.86
CA HIS A 12 1.46 -0.73 3.02
C HIS A 12 0.26 -1.61 2.58
N ASP A 13 -0.67 -1.91 3.49
CA ASP A 13 -1.89 -2.66 3.16
C ASP A 13 -2.79 -1.88 2.20
N LEU A 14 -2.88 -0.55 2.35
CA LEU A 14 -3.63 0.35 1.50
C LEU A 14 -3.12 0.35 0.05
N LEU A 15 -1.79 0.38 -0.13
CA LEU A 15 -1.17 0.25 -1.46
C LEU A 15 -1.53 -1.07 -2.16
N ARG A 16 -1.91 -2.12 -1.42
CA ARG A 16 -2.38 -3.38 -2.00
C ARG A 16 -3.90 -3.40 -2.21
N CYS A 17 -4.66 -2.91 -1.23
CA CYS A 17 -6.11 -3.05 -1.20
C CYS A 17 -6.76 -2.09 -0.18
N ASP A 18 -7.22 -0.94 -0.66
CA ASP A 18 -8.12 -0.01 0.04
C ASP A 18 -9.29 -0.69 0.74
N HIS A 19 -9.96 -1.60 0.05
CA HIS A 19 -11.12 -2.29 0.58
C HIS A 19 -10.77 -3.23 1.73
N ARG A 20 -9.55 -3.76 1.76
CA ARG A 20 -9.11 -4.59 2.90
C ARG A 20 -8.97 -3.70 4.13
N VAL A 21 -8.35 -2.53 3.99
CA VAL A 21 -8.19 -1.58 5.11
C VAL A 21 -9.55 -1.15 5.64
N ALA A 22 -10.52 -0.86 4.77
CA ALA A 22 -11.88 -0.55 5.19
C ALA A 22 -12.56 -1.71 5.95
N LEU A 23 -12.38 -2.96 5.48
CA LEU A 23 -12.91 -4.13 6.18
C LEU A 23 -12.22 -4.36 7.54
N ASP A 24 -10.89 -4.24 7.59
CA ASP A 24 -10.08 -4.38 8.81
C ASP A 24 -10.51 -3.35 9.89
N LEU A 25 -10.96 -2.16 9.49
CA LEU A 25 -11.38 -1.09 10.40
C LEU A 25 -12.86 -1.14 10.79
N HIS A 26 -13.75 -1.47 9.85
CA HIS A 26 -15.19 -1.23 10.01
C HIS A 26 -16.05 -2.49 9.99
N SER A 27 -15.49 -3.65 9.62
CA SER A 27 -16.27 -4.89 9.61
C SER A 27 -16.26 -5.55 10.98
N GLU A 28 -17.45 -5.82 11.50
CA GLU A 28 -17.63 -6.82 12.55
C GLU A 28 -17.22 -8.20 11.99
N ASP A 29 -16.63 -9.07 12.81
CA ASP A 29 -15.96 -10.39 12.54
C ASP A 29 -16.75 -11.44 11.70
N TRP A 30 -17.85 -11.05 11.05
CA TRP A 30 -18.73 -11.86 10.22
C TRP A 30 -18.10 -12.19 8.87
N GLY A 31 -17.27 -13.22 8.83
CA GLY A 31 -16.88 -13.85 7.56
C GLY A 31 -15.39 -13.90 7.28
N VAL A 32 -14.55 -13.71 8.30
CA VAL A 32 -13.18 -14.24 8.28
C VAL A 32 -13.33 -15.76 8.10
N GLY A 33 -13.20 -16.23 6.86
CA GLY A 33 -13.01 -17.66 6.64
C GLY A 33 -11.75 -18.09 7.40
N GLU A 34 -11.58 -19.39 7.63
CA GLU A 34 -10.26 -19.94 7.96
C GLU A 34 -9.32 -19.74 6.75
N ALA A 35 -9.00 -18.50 6.38
CA ALA A 35 -7.64 -18.22 6.02
C ALA A 35 -6.88 -18.60 7.28
N GLU A 36 -5.99 -19.59 7.19
CA GLU A 36 -4.88 -19.66 8.13
C GLU A 36 -4.41 -18.21 8.24
N VAL A 37 -4.63 -17.58 9.40
CA VAL A 37 -4.16 -16.23 9.72
C VAL A 37 -2.67 -16.40 9.67
N SER A 38 -2.15 -16.31 8.46
CA SER A 38 -0.78 -16.61 8.21
C SER A 38 -0.12 -15.31 8.61
N ASP A 39 0.59 -15.35 9.72
CA ASP A 39 1.76 -14.52 10.03
C ASP A 39 2.80 -14.68 8.90
N HIS A 40 2.38 -14.55 7.63
CA HIS A 40 3.13 -15.03 6.48
C HIS A 40 4.13 -13.95 6.09
N PRO A 41 5.39 -14.33 5.85
CA PRO A 41 6.46 -13.43 5.44
C PRO A 41 6.21 -12.63 4.15
N LEU A 42 5.12 -12.89 3.41
CA LEU A 42 4.70 -12.08 2.25
C LEU A 42 4.10 -10.71 2.64
N TRP A 43 3.76 -10.54 3.92
CA TRP A 43 3.30 -9.29 4.52
C TRP A 43 4.23 -8.76 5.62
N THR A 44 5.00 -9.64 6.30
CA THR A 44 5.92 -9.27 7.38
C THR A 44 7.39 -9.23 7.00
N GLY A 45 7.77 -9.63 5.78
CA GLY A 45 9.15 -9.64 5.29
C GLY A 45 10.09 -10.57 6.09
N PRO A 46 11.27 -10.93 5.55
CA PRO A 46 12.23 -11.75 6.26
C PRO A 46 12.97 -10.94 7.35
N VAL A 47 12.71 -11.25 8.62
CA VAL A 47 13.31 -10.57 9.80
C VAL A 47 14.82 -10.85 9.99
N HIS A 48 15.42 -11.78 9.23
CA HIS A 48 16.79 -12.25 9.50
C HIS A 48 17.87 -11.70 8.56
N GLU A 49 17.51 -11.12 7.42
CA GLU A 49 18.45 -10.89 6.31
C GLU A 49 19.37 -9.67 6.53
N TYR A 50 18.99 -8.72 7.39
CA TYR A 50 19.70 -7.44 7.62
C TYR A 50 20.39 -7.31 8.99
N GLU A 51 20.33 -8.34 9.84
CA GLU A 51 20.83 -8.25 11.23
C GLU A 51 22.32 -7.89 11.31
N HIS A 52 23.14 -8.44 10.41
CA HIS A 52 24.58 -8.23 10.45
C HIS A 52 24.97 -6.77 10.12
N ILE A 53 24.21 -6.09 9.25
CA ILE A 53 24.40 -4.66 8.97
C ILE A 53 24.09 -3.84 10.22
N ILE A 54 22.96 -4.12 10.88
CA ILE A 54 22.57 -3.43 12.13
C ILE A 54 23.62 -3.66 13.23
N GLN A 55 24.09 -4.90 13.41
CA GLN A 55 25.13 -5.21 14.40
C GLN A 55 26.46 -4.52 14.08
N GLY A 56 26.82 -4.41 12.80
CA GLY A 56 27.97 -3.62 12.35
C GLY A 56 27.84 -2.15 12.76
N LEU A 57 26.69 -1.53 12.48
CA LEU A 57 26.41 -0.13 12.85
C LEU A 57 26.50 0.08 14.37
N ILE A 58 25.91 -0.81 15.18
CA ILE A 58 26.00 -0.72 16.65
C ILE A 58 27.45 -0.83 17.12
N ALA A 59 28.21 -1.79 16.58
CA ALA A 59 29.59 -2.04 16.98
C ALA A 59 30.53 -0.86 16.63
N GLU A 60 30.28 -0.18 15.50
CA GLU A 60 31.04 0.99 15.05
C GLU A 60 30.66 2.28 15.79
N ASN A 61 29.50 2.32 16.45
CA ASN A 61 28.95 3.52 17.09
C ASN A 61 28.69 3.29 18.60
N PRO A 62 29.71 3.45 19.46
CA PRO A 62 29.54 3.38 20.91
C PRO A 62 28.46 4.35 21.42
N GLY A 63 27.59 3.87 22.31
CA GLY A 63 26.45 4.65 22.81
C GLY A 63 25.14 4.39 22.06
N SER A 64 25.16 3.55 21.03
CA SER A 64 23.95 3.06 20.36
C SER A 64 22.99 2.34 21.32
N VAL A 65 21.69 2.42 21.04
CA VAL A 65 20.62 1.86 21.86
C VAL A 65 19.78 0.88 21.03
N ASP A 66 19.65 -0.36 21.50
CA ASP A 66 18.79 -1.38 20.88
C ASP A 66 17.48 -1.55 21.70
N LEU A 67 16.36 -1.16 21.10
CA LEU A 67 15.04 -1.15 21.71
C LEU A 67 14.16 -2.32 21.26
N ARG A 68 14.66 -3.23 20.41
CA ARG A 68 13.85 -4.34 19.86
C ARG A 68 13.30 -5.28 20.92
N ARG A 69 13.99 -5.38 22.06
CA ARG A 69 13.60 -6.21 23.22
C ARG A 69 12.85 -5.43 24.30
N VAL A 70 12.62 -4.14 24.10
CA VAL A 70 11.84 -3.30 25.02
C VAL A 70 10.35 -3.61 24.84
N ASP A 71 9.65 -3.61 25.97
CA ASP A 71 8.20 -3.75 26.03
C ASP A 71 7.51 -2.72 25.10
N PRO A 72 6.56 -3.14 24.25
CA PRO A 72 5.90 -2.24 23.31
C PRO A 72 5.31 -0.99 23.95
N ALA A 73 4.68 -1.09 25.14
CA ALA A 73 4.04 0.05 25.80
C ALA A 73 5.06 1.09 26.32
N SER A 74 6.33 0.71 26.44
CA SER A 74 7.42 1.61 26.85
C SER A 74 8.30 2.07 25.70
N ARG A 75 8.09 1.54 24.48
CA ARG A 75 9.05 1.70 23.37
C ARG A 75 9.20 3.16 22.95
N GLN A 76 8.11 3.85 22.71
CA GLN A 76 8.13 5.27 22.33
C GLN A 76 8.86 6.13 23.37
N ALA A 77 8.54 5.97 24.66
CA ALA A 77 9.21 6.71 25.73
C ALA A 77 10.72 6.42 25.79
N ARG A 78 11.14 5.17 25.52
CA ARG A 78 12.56 4.81 25.45
C ARG A 78 13.25 5.34 24.20
N THR A 79 12.54 5.45 23.07
CA THR A 79 13.05 6.09 21.86
C THR A 79 13.34 7.56 22.11
N LEU A 80 12.40 8.30 22.71
CA LEU A 80 12.59 9.72 23.03
C LEU A 80 13.77 9.94 24.00
N LEU A 81 13.91 9.10 25.02
CA LEU A 81 15.08 9.17 25.92
C LEU A 81 16.40 8.92 25.20
N ALA A 82 16.42 8.06 24.18
CA ALA A 82 17.62 7.80 23.38
C ALA A 82 17.93 8.96 22.43
N ILE A 83 16.90 9.61 21.88
CA ILE A 83 17.02 10.83 21.07
C ILE A 83 17.55 11.99 21.91
N ASP A 84 17.00 12.23 23.11
CA ASP A 84 17.47 13.26 24.05
C ASP A 84 18.92 13.04 24.48
N ALA A 85 19.35 11.77 24.55
CA ALA A 85 20.71 11.39 24.86
C ALA A 85 21.65 11.47 23.63
N LEU A 86 21.15 11.85 22.46
CA LEU A 86 21.86 11.89 21.19
C LEU A 86 22.55 10.54 20.86
N ALA A 87 21.83 9.44 21.09
CA ALA A 87 22.33 8.11 20.75
C ALA A 87 22.63 8.04 19.25
N PRO A 88 23.82 7.59 18.82
CA PRO A 88 24.23 7.63 17.42
C PRO A 88 23.40 6.70 16.53
N VAL A 89 23.00 5.54 17.06
CA VAL A 89 22.09 4.60 16.41
C VAL A 89 21.04 4.17 17.41
N ILE A 90 19.77 4.24 17.02
CA ILE A 90 18.65 3.71 17.81
C ILE A 90 17.98 2.63 16.97
N VAL A 91 17.94 1.38 17.44
CA VAL A 91 17.40 0.24 16.70
C VAL A 91 16.03 -0.17 17.25
N GLY A 92 15.06 -0.37 16.36
CA GLY A 92 13.70 -0.79 16.71
C GLY A 92 12.94 0.26 17.52
N GLY A 93 13.04 1.52 17.12
CA GLY A 93 12.37 2.63 17.78
C GLY A 93 10.87 2.69 17.53
N GLU A 94 10.19 3.58 18.25
CA GLU A 94 8.81 3.97 17.97
C GLU A 94 8.69 5.49 18.12
N ILE A 95 8.09 6.14 17.13
CA ILE A 95 7.92 7.58 17.04
C ILE A 95 6.46 7.87 16.68
N ALA A 96 5.91 9.00 17.12
CA ALA A 96 4.53 9.36 16.82
C ALA A 96 4.36 10.88 16.68
N ALA A 97 3.37 11.28 15.89
CA ALA A 97 2.92 12.66 15.76
C ALA A 97 1.44 12.65 15.35
N ASP A 98 0.57 13.35 16.09
CA ASP A 98 -0.87 13.39 15.84
C ASP A 98 -1.51 11.98 15.70
N ASP A 99 -2.04 11.67 14.51
CA ASP A 99 -2.64 10.39 14.12
C ASP A 99 -1.63 9.37 13.58
N LEU A 100 -0.33 9.71 13.54
CA LEU A 100 0.72 8.90 12.93
C LEU A 100 1.53 8.12 13.97
N LEU A 101 1.85 6.86 13.65
CA LEU A 101 2.73 6.00 14.45
C LEU A 101 3.75 5.28 13.56
N GLY A 102 5.02 5.60 13.76
CA GLY A 102 6.17 5.05 13.05
C GLY A 102 6.95 4.07 13.91
N ARG A 103 7.41 2.98 13.30
CA ARG A 103 8.28 1.96 13.90
C ARG A 103 9.52 1.73 13.03
N PRO A 104 10.40 2.73 12.93
CA PRO A 104 11.61 2.60 12.11
C PRO A 104 12.48 1.46 12.64
N ILE A 105 13.04 0.66 11.74
CA ILE A 105 13.99 -0.39 12.16
C ILE A 105 15.25 0.20 12.76
N LEU A 106 15.63 1.41 12.34
CA LEU A 106 16.70 2.18 12.92
C LEU A 106 16.49 3.68 12.72
N LEU A 107 17.08 4.48 13.60
CA LEU A 107 17.28 5.91 13.46
C LEU A 107 18.78 6.18 13.57
N LEU A 108 19.35 6.86 12.58
CA LEU A 108 20.74 7.31 12.61
C LEU A 108 20.79 8.78 12.98
N GLN A 109 21.61 9.12 13.96
CA GLN A 109 21.88 10.51 14.30
C GLN A 109 22.73 11.13 13.18
N GLU A 110 22.23 12.19 12.56
CA GLU A 110 22.96 13.01 11.59
C GLU A 110 22.75 14.48 11.92
N ASP A 111 23.80 15.28 11.80
CA ASP A 111 23.78 16.72 12.09
C ASP A 111 23.11 17.05 13.43
N ASP A 112 21.96 17.73 13.43
CA ASP A 112 21.18 18.12 14.59
C ASP A 112 19.88 17.31 14.77
N GLY A 113 19.72 16.21 14.04
CA GLY A 113 18.53 15.37 14.11
C GLY A 113 18.79 13.88 13.84
N TYR A 114 17.77 13.22 13.31
CA TYR A 114 17.76 11.81 12.99
C TYR A 114 17.25 11.55 11.56
N VAL A 115 17.81 10.52 10.94
CA VAL A 115 17.38 9.99 9.65
C VAL A 115 16.85 8.57 9.86
N PRO A 116 15.61 8.27 9.43
CA PRO A 116 15.02 6.95 9.62
C PRO A 116 15.56 5.94 8.62
N GLY A 117 15.61 4.67 9.05
CA GLY A 117 15.89 3.53 8.19
C GLY A 117 14.73 2.55 8.16
N GLU A 118 14.50 1.94 6.99
CA GLU A 118 13.49 0.92 6.74
C GLU A 118 14.10 -0.31 6.04
N VAL A 119 13.50 -1.49 6.25
CA VAL A 119 13.93 -2.73 5.57
C VAL A 119 13.67 -2.60 4.08
N SER A 120 14.65 -3.02 3.27
CA SER A 120 14.46 -3.26 1.85
C SER A 120 14.35 -4.75 1.57
N SER A 121 13.46 -5.13 0.65
CA SER A 121 13.28 -6.53 0.23
C SER A 121 14.40 -7.05 -0.69
N SER A 122 15.44 -6.26 -0.89
CA SER A 122 16.59 -6.53 -1.77
C SER A 122 17.75 -5.58 -1.45
N ASP A 123 18.86 -5.70 -2.17
CA ASP A 123 20.05 -4.91 -1.90
C ASP A 123 19.87 -3.41 -2.23
N ALA A 124 20.03 -2.56 -1.22
CA ALA A 124 19.50 -1.19 -1.19
C ALA A 124 20.18 -0.21 -2.17
N ILE A 125 21.43 -0.44 -2.57
CA ILE A 125 22.21 0.52 -3.38
C ILE A 125 21.94 0.38 -4.88
N THR A 126 21.38 -0.74 -5.34
CA THR A 126 21.44 -1.11 -6.77
C THR A 126 20.18 -0.78 -7.58
N ARG A 127 19.14 -0.22 -6.96
CA ARG A 127 17.84 -0.05 -7.63
C ARG A 127 17.07 1.20 -7.21
N VAL A 128 16.00 1.46 -7.96
CA VAL A 128 14.94 2.39 -7.56
C VAL A 128 14.11 1.72 -6.45
N PRO A 129 13.86 2.42 -5.32
CA PRO A 129 12.97 1.95 -4.27
C PRO A 129 11.57 1.66 -4.78
N SER A 130 10.89 0.70 -4.14
CA SER A 130 9.48 0.45 -4.43
C SER A 130 8.60 1.48 -3.71
N MET A 131 7.36 1.66 -4.18
CA MET A 131 6.41 2.54 -3.49
C MET A 131 6.12 2.07 -2.06
N PHE A 132 6.07 0.75 -1.82
CA PHE A 132 5.88 0.17 -0.49
C PHE A 132 6.93 0.59 0.53
N GLU A 133 8.20 0.63 0.10
CA GLU A 133 9.31 1.08 0.93
C GLU A 133 9.26 2.59 1.13
N GLY A 134 8.96 3.32 0.06
CA GLY A 134 8.86 4.78 0.08
C GLY A 134 7.79 5.30 1.05
N VAL A 135 6.57 4.75 1.03
CA VAL A 135 5.49 5.24 1.90
C VAL A 135 5.79 5.02 3.39
N THR A 136 6.43 3.90 3.72
CA THR A 136 6.80 3.59 5.11
C THR A 136 7.93 4.50 5.58
N LEU A 137 8.94 4.70 4.74
CA LEU A 137 10.05 5.60 5.04
C LEU A 137 9.59 7.06 5.16
N ALA A 138 8.71 7.50 4.25
CA ALA A 138 8.12 8.83 4.25
C ALA A 138 7.26 9.09 5.51
N LEU A 139 6.50 8.09 5.98
CA LEU A 139 5.79 8.19 7.27
C LEU A 139 6.75 8.51 8.42
N HIS A 140 7.88 7.81 8.51
CA HIS A 140 8.84 8.07 9.58
C HIS A 140 9.47 9.47 9.43
N CYS A 141 9.76 9.91 8.20
CA CYS A 141 10.24 11.26 7.94
C CYS A 141 9.23 12.33 8.37
N ASP A 142 7.95 12.20 8.00
CA ASP A 142 6.88 13.15 8.39
C ASP A 142 6.76 13.25 9.92
N ILE A 143 6.77 12.10 10.61
CA ILE A 143 6.75 12.08 12.07
C ILE A 143 7.96 12.81 12.66
N LEU A 144 9.16 12.57 12.16
CA LEU A 144 10.37 13.25 12.64
C LEU A 144 10.32 14.75 12.33
N GLU A 145 9.85 15.15 11.15
CA GLU A 145 9.74 16.55 10.73
C GLU A 145 8.77 17.32 11.63
N ARG A 146 7.58 16.77 11.91
CA ARG A 146 6.59 17.37 12.81
C ARG A 146 7.08 17.54 14.25
N ASN A 147 8.10 16.78 14.65
CA ASN A 147 8.72 16.87 15.96
C ASN A 147 10.02 17.70 15.98
N ASP A 148 10.38 18.37 14.86
CA ASP A 148 11.64 19.10 14.70
C ASP A 148 12.88 18.20 14.91
N LEU A 149 12.79 16.92 14.53
CA LEU A 149 13.84 15.90 14.70
C LEU A 149 14.42 15.38 13.38
N LEU A 150 13.90 15.80 12.23
CA LEU A 150 14.35 15.30 10.93
C LEU A 150 15.64 16.01 10.49
N ALA A 151 16.72 15.25 10.32
CA ALA A 151 17.99 15.81 9.85
C ALA A 151 18.02 16.02 8.32
N TRP A 152 17.28 15.21 7.57
CA TRP A 152 17.30 15.24 6.11
C TRP A 152 15.99 14.69 5.53
N PRO A 153 15.39 15.30 4.47
CA PRO A 153 14.14 14.86 3.86
C PRO A 153 14.29 13.60 2.99
N GLY A 154 14.72 12.53 3.63
CA GLY A 154 14.87 11.20 3.06
C GLY A 154 15.27 10.20 4.15
N GLY A 155 15.64 9.00 3.75
CA GLY A 155 16.02 7.97 4.72
C GLY A 155 16.99 6.94 4.20
N TYR A 156 17.13 5.85 4.95
CA TYR A 156 17.95 4.70 4.58
C TYR A 156 17.08 3.48 4.29
N LEU A 157 17.46 2.75 3.25
CA LEU A 157 17.01 1.39 3.05
C LEU A 157 18.10 0.42 3.49
N VAL A 158 17.73 -0.54 4.33
CA VAL A 158 18.62 -1.58 4.83
C VAL A 158 18.26 -2.88 4.11
N GLY A 159 19.10 -3.23 3.14
CA GLY A 159 19.00 -4.51 2.43
C GLY A 159 19.77 -5.61 3.14
N GLU A 160 19.86 -6.77 2.47
CA GLU A 160 20.63 -7.90 2.97
C GLU A 160 22.12 -7.55 3.11
N CYS A 161 22.75 -7.03 2.05
CA CYS A 161 24.20 -6.82 2.02
C CYS A 161 24.63 -5.35 2.16
N SER A 162 23.70 -4.40 2.09
CA SER A 162 24.03 -2.98 2.07
C SER A 162 22.96 -2.10 2.70
N ILE A 163 23.38 -0.90 3.08
CA ILE A 163 22.52 0.21 3.45
C ILE A 163 22.67 1.32 2.40
N GLY A 164 21.55 1.82 1.89
CA GLY A 164 21.50 2.82 0.81
C GLY A 164 20.67 4.02 1.21
N ARG A 165 21.13 5.24 0.87
CA ARG A 165 20.40 6.48 1.13
C ARG A 165 19.34 6.70 0.04
N VAL A 166 18.13 7.07 0.42
CA VAL A 166 16.97 7.28 -0.45
C VAL A 166 16.43 8.69 -0.29
N ASP A 167 16.42 9.43 -1.39
CA ASP A 167 15.81 10.76 -1.51
C ASP A 167 14.33 10.61 -1.89
N LEU A 168 13.44 11.04 -1.01
CA LEU A 168 12.00 10.90 -1.19
C LEU A 168 11.42 11.86 -2.24
N HIS A 169 12.14 12.94 -2.57
CA HIS A 169 11.77 13.90 -3.61
C HIS A 169 12.24 13.51 -5.00
N LYS A 170 13.04 12.45 -5.11
CA LYS A 170 13.53 11.97 -6.39
C LYS A 170 12.43 11.24 -7.13
N ALA A 171 12.24 11.59 -8.41
CA ALA A 171 11.33 10.86 -9.30
C ALA A 171 11.73 9.37 -9.40
N VAL A 172 10.73 8.50 -9.32
CA VAL A 172 10.88 7.04 -9.42
C VAL A 172 10.38 6.47 -10.75
N ASP A 173 9.73 7.29 -11.58
CA ASP A 173 9.26 6.93 -12.91
C ASP A 173 9.41 8.08 -13.92
N ASP A 174 9.10 7.80 -15.20
CA ASP A 174 9.12 8.78 -16.29
C ASP A 174 8.00 9.83 -16.18
N GLY A 175 7.01 9.59 -15.32
CA GLY A 175 5.92 10.51 -14.99
C GLY A 175 6.31 11.58 -13.97
N ASN A 176 7.54 11.54 -13.47
CA ASN A 176 8.04 12.43 -12.41
C ASN A 176 7.30 12.23 -11.07
N THR A 177 6.71 11.05 -10.85
CA THR A 177 6.13 10.65 -9.55
C THR A 177 7.25 10.43 -8.56
N THR A 178 7.10 10.92 -7.34
CA THR A 178 8.05 10.73 -6.24
C THR A 178 7.50 9.74 -5.20
N LEU A 179 8.37 9.25 -4.30
CA LEU A 179 7.91 8.43 -3.17
C LEU A 179 7.07 9.25 -2.18
N LEU A 180 7.34 10.56 -2.10
CA LEU A 180 6.56 11.48 -1.27
C LEU A 180 5.14 11.67 -1.81
N ASP A 181 4.95 11.72 -3.13
CA ASP A 181 3.60 11.81 -3.73
C ASP A 181 2.77 10.57 -3.36
N GLY A 182 3.35 9.37 -3.51
CA GLY A 182 2.66 8.14 -3.13
C GLY A 182 2.36 8.04 -1.63
N TYR A 183 3.20 8.64 -0.78
CA TYR A 183 2.91 8.77 0.65
C TYR A 183 1.73 9.71 0.92
N ALA A 184 1.71 10.88 0.28
CA ALA A 184 0.63 11.85 0.45
C ALA A 184 -0.72 11.26 0.02
N ASP A 185 -0.77 10.60 -1.14
CA ASP A 185 -1.98 9.94 -1.65
C ASP A 185 -2.46 8.83 -0.70
N ALA A 186 -1.52 8.02 -0.19
CA ALA A 186 -1.84 6.94 0.75
C ALA A 186 -2.30 7.49 2.11
N LEU A 187 -1.71 8.58 2.60
CA LEU A 187 -2.09 9.20 3.86
C LEU A 187 -3.50 9.81 3.79
N GLU A 188 -3.82 10.52 2.71
CA GLU A 188 -5.15 11.07 2.46
C GLU A 188 -6.19 9.94 2.40
N SER A 189 -5.92 8.91 1.59
CA SER A 189 -6.80 7.75 1.46
C SER A 189 -6.99 6.99 2.79
N ALA A 190 -5.94 6.87 3.60
CA ALA A 190 -6.04 6.25 4.93
C ALA A 190 -6.99 7.03 5.85
N ARG A 191 -6.89 8.36 5.86
CA ARG A 191 -7.77 9.23 6.66
C ARG A 191 -9.22 9.16 6.19
N ASP A 192 -9.45 9.22 4.88
CA ASP A 192 -10.79 9.08 4.31
C ASP A 192 -11.45 7.73 4.67
N ILE A 193 -10.68 6.65 4.68
CA ILE A 193 -11.17 5.33 5.10
C ILE A 193 -11.42 5.32 6.62
N ILE A 194 -10.51 5.84 7.44
CA ILE A 194 -10.67 5.89 8.91
C ILE A 194 -11.93 6.68 9.29
N ASP A 195 -12.18 7.80 8.62
CA ASP A 195 -13.34 8.67 8.84
C ASP A 195 -14.64 8.13 8.21
N ASP A 196 -14.59 7.00 7.52
CA ASP A 196 -15.70 6.34 6.81
C ASP A 196 -16.43 7.28 5.82
N VAL A 197 -15.65 8.13 5.12
CA VAL A 197 -16.18 9.10 4.15
C VAL A 197 -16.02 8.63 2.69
N VAL A 198 -15.33 7.51 2.47
CA VAL A 198 -15.13 6.90 1.15
C VAL A 198 -15.70 5.48 1.09
N VAL A 199 -16.37 5.17 -0.02
CA VAL A 199 -16.85 3.81 -0.29
C VAL A 199 -15.79 3.05 -1.10
N THR A 200 -15.10 2.13 -0.43
CA THR A 200 -14.14 1.22 -1.08
C THR A 200 -14.85 0.08 -1.81
N ARG A 201 -14.16 -0.55 -2.78
CA ARG A 201 -14.75 -1.61 -3.62
C ARG A 201 -14.01 -2.94 -3.50
N SER A 202 -14.78 -4.01 -3.34
CA SER A 202 -14.31 -5.38 -3.52
C SER A 202 -13.68 -5.57 -4.91
N ALA A 203 -12.75 -6.50 -4.99
CA ALA A 203 -12.09 -6.89 -6.24
C ALA A 203 -11.75 -8.38 -6.21
N ARG A 204 -11.44 -8.93 -7.38
CA ARG A 204 -10.81 -10.24 -7.52
C ARG A 204 -9.52 -10.11 -8.32
N ALA A 205 -8.46 -9.70 -7.63
CA ALA A 205 -7.12 -9.54 -8.19
C ALA A 205 -6.16 -10.63 -7.64
N PRO A 206 -4.97 -10.83 -8.24
CA PRO A 206 -3.99 -11.82 -7.77
C PRO A 206 -3.64 -11.68 -6.28
N GLU A 207 -3.53 -10.44 -5.78
CA GLU A 207 -3.22 -10.11 -4.39
C GLU A 207 -4.30 -10.59 -3.42
N CYS A 208 -5.53 -10.77 -3.91
CA CYS A 208 -6.65 -11.27 -3.10
C CYS A 208 -6.48 -12.74 -2.70
N TRP A 209 -5.58 -13.51 -3.33
CA TRP A 209 -5.40 -14.93 -3.01
C TRP A 209 -5.01 -15.17 -1.53
N MET A 210 -4.25 -14.24 -0.95
CA MET A 210 -3.80 -14.31 0.44
C MET A 210 -4.58 -13.41 1.40
N CYS A 211 -5.63 -12.74 0.93
CA CYS A 211 -6.43 -11.85 1.76
C CYS A 211 -7.41 -12.67 2.60
N HIS A 212 -7.44 -12.43 3.92
CA HIS A 212 -8.35 -13.15 4.83
C HIS A 212 -9.84 -12.78 4.60
N TRP A 213 -10.11 -11.61 3.99
CA TRP A 213 -11.45 -11.19 3.55
C TRP A 213 -11.87 -11.70 2.17
N ARG A 214 -11.05 -12.49 1.47
CA ARG A 214 -11.32 -12.89 0.07
C ARG A 214 -12.69 -13.53 -0.15
N ASN A 215 -13.19 -14.25 0.86
CA ASN A 215 -14.48 -14.94 0.79
C ASN A 215 -15.66 -13.98 0.88
N LEU A 216 -15.48 -12.82 1.52
CA LEU A 216 -16.47 -11.75 1.59
C LEU A 216 -16.54 -10.97 0.27
N CYS A 217 -15.39 -10.69 -0.33
CA CYS A 217 -15.31 -9.91 -1.58
C CYS A 217 -15.85 -10.67 -2.81
N GLY A 218 -15.71 -12.00 -2.83
CA GLY A 218 -16.04 -12.82 -4.00
C GLY A 218 -17.51 -12.73 -4.48
N PRO A 219 -18.51 -12.85 -3.58
CA PRO A 219 -19.92 -12.64 -3.93
C PRO A 219 -20.20 -11.23 -4.47
N ASP A 220 -19.73 -10.17 -3.81
CA ASP A 220 -19.97 -8.79 -4.23
C ASP A 220 -19.42 -8.51 -5.64
N VAL A 221 -18.21 -9.00 -5.95
CA VAL A 221 -17.59 -8.91 -7.29
C VAL A 221 -18.46 -9.55 -8.37
N LYS A 222 -19.08 -10.70 -8.07
CA LYS A 222 -19.97 -11.40 -9.02
C LYS A 222 -21.29 -10.67 -9.19
N ASP A 223 -21.89 -10.24 -8.09
CA ASP A 223 -23.21 -9.60 -8.09
C ASP A 223 -23.19 -8.24 -8.80
N ARG A 224 -22.07 -7.52 -8.72
CA ARG A 224 -21.86 -6.24 -9.40
C ARG A 224 -21.46 -6.36 -10.88
N ASP A 225 -21.25 -7.57 -11.38
CA ASP A 225 -20.64 -7.80 -12.70
C ASP A 225 -19.31 -7.03 -12.87
N ASP A 226 -18.47 -7.03 -11.83
CA ASP A 226 -17.25 -6.22 -11.76
C ASP A 226 -16.18 -6.68 -12.75
N LEU A 227 -15.42 -5.73 -13.30
CA LEU A 227 -14.40 -5.98 -14.34
C LEU A 227 -13.29 -6.94 -13.87
N THR A 228 -12.99 -6.99 -12.58
CA THR A 228 -11.96 -7.88 -12.00
C THR A 228 -12.36 -9.36 -12.02
N GLN A 229 -13.56 -9.70 -12.51
CA GLN A 229 -13.90 -11.09 -12.85
C GLN A 229 -13.09 -11.65 -14.03
N LEU A 230 -12.48 -10.78 -14.85
CA LEU A 230 -11.63 -11.18 -15.96
C LEU A 230 -10.22 -11.46 -15.45
N ASP A 231 -9.69 -12.67 -15.69
CA ASP A 231 -8.43 -13.21 -15.14
C ASP A 231 -7.14 -12.39 -15.38
N THR A 232 -7.21 -11.24 -16.06
CA THR A 232 -6.07 -10.32 -16.27
C THR A 232 -6.36 -8.88 -15.85
N VAL A 233 -7.55 -8.59 -15.30
CA VAL A 233 -7.92 -7.25 -14.84
C VAL A 233 -7.58 -7.13 -13.37
N ASP A 234 -6.54 -6.36 -13.07
CA ASP A 234 -6.22 -5.91 -11.72
C ASP A 234 -7.08 -4.69 -11.32
N ARG A 235 -6.89 -4.21 -10.09
CA ARG A 235 -7.63 -3.05 -9.56
C ARG A 235 -7.38 -1.80 -10.41
N GLY A 236 -6.12 -1.50 -10.75
CA GLY A 236 -5.77 -0.31 -11.55
C GLY A 236 -6.40 -0.32 -12.94
N THR A 237 -6.39 -1.47 -13.63
CA THR A 237 -7.05 -1.65 -14.92
C THR A 237 -8.56 -1.46 -14.81
N ARG A 238 -9.19 -2.01 -13.77
CA ARG A 238 -10.62 -1.76 -13.52
C ARG A 238 -10.87 -0.28 -13.31
N ASP A 239 -10.11 0.38 -12.43
CA ASP A 239 -10.39 1.75 -12.01
C ASP A 239 -10.21 2.74 -13.19
N ALA A 240 -9.27 2.47 -14.09
CA ALA A 240 -9.11 3.21 -15.35
C ALA A 240 -10.31 3.06 -16.31
N LEU A 241 -11.05 1.94 -16.26
CA LEU A 241 -12.12 1.62 -17.21
C LEU A 241 -13.53 1.85 -16.63
N VAL A 242 -13.72 1.70 -15.32
CA VAL A 242 -15.04 1.57 -14.68
C VAL A 242 -15.92 2.80 -14.84
N GLY A 243 -15.33 3.98 -15.04
CA GLY A 243 -16.07 5.21 -15.35
C GLY A 243 -16.82 5.15 -16.68
N THR A 244 -16.26 4.44 -17.68
CA THR A 244 -16.87 4.28 -19.01
C THR A 244 -17.57 2.93 -19.16
N PHE A 245 -16.96 1.87 -18.61
CA PHE A 245 -17.46 0.50 -18.68
C PHE A 245 -17.68 -0.03 -17.26
N PRO A 246 -18.82 0.29 -16.62
CA PRO A 246 -19.02 -0.01 -15.20
C PRO A 246 -19.13 -1.51 -14.89
N THR A 247 -19.27 -2.37 -15.90
CA THR A 247 -19.47 -3.82 -15.75
C THR A 247 -18.84 -4.59 -16.91
N VAL A 248 -18.59 -5.90 -16.73
CA VAL A 248 -18.09 -6.78 -17.80
C VAL A 248 -19.06 -6.80 -18.98
N ALA A 249 -20.38 -6.87 -18.72
CA ALA A 249 -21.39 -6.83 -19.77
C ALA A 249 -21.34 -5.52 -20.58
N ARG A 250 -21.08 -4.38 -19.92
CA ARG A 250 -20.95 -3.09 -20.62
C ARG A 250 -19.69 -3.03 -21.45
N LEU A 251 -18.57 -3.55 -20.95
CA LEU A 251 -17.34 -3.66 -21.75
C LEU A 251 -17.56 -4.57 -22.96
N ALA A 252 -18.18 -5.74 -22.79
CA ALA A 252 -18.44 -6.69 -23.86
C ALA A 252 -19.37 -6.17 -24.97
N ALA A 253 -20.27 -5.24 -24.63
CA ALA A 253 -21.23 -4.65 -25.57
C ALA A 253 -20.75 -3.34 -26.20
N ALA A 254 -19.59 -2.82 -25.81
CA ALA A 254 -19.10 -1.52 -26.24
C ALA A 254 -18.48 -1.54 -27.64
N ASP A 255 -18.61 -0.42 -28.35
CA ASP A 255 -17.76 -0.14 -29.51
C ASP A 255 -16.45 0.49 -29.03
N ILE A 256 -15.46 -0.36 -28.77
CA ILE A 256 -14.18 0.08 -28.19
C ILE A 256 -13.29 0.87 -29.16
N GLU A 257 -13.51 0.76 -30.47
CA GLU A 257 -12.68 1.47 -31.46
C GLU A 257 -12.92 2.99 -31.39
N GLY A 258 -14.07 3.43 -30.88
CA GLY A 258 -14.36 4.84 -30.58
C GLY A 258 -13.36 5.48 -29.60
N PHE A 259 -12.71 4.68 -28.76
CA PHE A 259 -11.75 5.13 -27.73
C PHE A 259 -10.28 4.95 -28.15
N VAL A 260 -10.02 4.45 -29.35
CA VAL A 260 -8.65 4.18 -29.84
C VAL A 260 -8.12 5.35 -30.67
N ARG A 261 -6.86 5.74 -30.43
CA ARG A 261 -6.12 6.78 -31.16
C ARG A 261 -4.75 6.22 -31.59
N GLY A 262 -4.74 5.50 -32.71
CA GLY A 262 -3.55 4.78 -33.16
C GLY A 262 -3.21 3.63 -32.21
N SER A 263 -2.07 3.71 -31.52
CA SER A 263 -1.66 2.74 -30.49
C SER A 263 -2.14 3.11 -29.08
N ALA A 264 -2.57 4.36 -28.84
CA ALA A 264 -3.04 4.84 -27.56
C ALA A 264 -4.57 4.71 -27.41
N THR A 265 -5.07 4.88 -26.19
CA THR A 265 -6.50 4.99 -25.91
C THR A 265 -6.79 6.22 -25.05
N ASP A 266 -8.07 6.55 -24.89
CA ASP A 266 -8.53 7.59 -23.97
C ASP A 266 -8.40 7.18 -22.48
N PHE A 267 -7.92 5.96 -22.19
CA PHE A 267 -7.74 5.43 -20.84
C PHE A 267 -6.26 5.43 -20.42
N SER A 268 -5.99 5.93 -19.21
CA SER A 268 -4.63 5.96 -18.65
C SER A 268 -4.04 4.54 -18.53
N GLN A 269 -2.77 4.38 -18.89
CA GLN A 269 -2.00 3.13 -18.81
C GLN A 269 -2.59 1.93 -19.58
N ILE A 270 -3.57 2.15 -20.46
CA ILE A 270 -4.18 1.11 -21.29
C ILE A 270 -3.96 1.45 -22.76
N ASP A 271 -3.13 0.66 -23.44
CA ASP A 271 -2.90 0.82 -24.87
C ASP A 271 -4.02 0.16 -25.71
N ALA A 272 -4.03 0.45 -27.01
CA ALA A 272 -5.07 -0.03 -27.91
C ALA A 272 -5.06 -1.55 -28.10
N LYS A 273 -3.92 -2.21 -27.90
CA LYS A 273 -3.83 -3.67 -27.97
C LYS A 273 -4.48 -4.27 -26.72
N ARG A 274 -4.15 -3.75 -25.55
CA ARG A 274 -4.67 -4.15 -24.25
C ARG A 274 -6.19 -3.96 -24.17
N LEU A 275 -6.71 -2.81 -24.60
CA LEU A 275 -8.16 -2.57 -24.62
C LEU A 275 -8.91 -3.60 -25.48
N ARG A 276 -8.38 -3.95 -26.66
CA ARG A 276 -8.96 -5.00 -27.52
C ARG A 276 -8.91 -6.38 -26.90
N GLU A 277 -7.80 -6.71 -26.23
CA GLU A 277 -7.68 -7.97 -25.48
C GLU A 277 -8.72 -8.06 -24.35
N LEU A 278 -8.87 -6.99 -23.57
CA LEU A 278 -9.85 -6.91 -22.48
C LEU A 278 -11.29 -7.01 -22.99
N HIS A 279 -11.62 -6.30 -24.06
CA HIS A 279 -12.91 -6.43 -24.73
C HIS A 279 -13.17 -7.87 -25.21
N GLY A 280 -12.21 -8.50 -25.87
CA GLY A 280 -12.32 -9.89 -26.31
C GLY A 280 -12.50 -10.88 -25.16
N LEU A 281 -11.85 -10.64 -24.00
CA LEU A 281 -12.07 -11.40 -22.78
C LEU A 281 -13.49 -11.21 -22.24
N ALA A 282 -13.98 -9.96 -22.19
CA ALA A 282 -15.32 -9.64 -21.73
C ALA A 282 -16.39 -10.32 -22.59
N VAL A 283 -16.26 -10.28 -23.93
CA VAL A 283 -17.18 -10.95 -24.87
C VAL A 283 -17.23 -12.46 -24.58
N ARG A 284 -16.06 -13.13 -24.55
CA ARG A 284 -16.00 -14.57 -24.27
C ARG A 284 -16.55 -14.93 -22.89
N PHE A 285 -16.29 -14.08 -21.89
CA PHE A 285 -16.78 -14.27 -20.54
C PHE A 285 -18.31 -14.22 -20.48
N VAL A 286 -18.92 -13.23 -21.12
CA VAL A 286 -20.39 -13.09 -21.20
C VAL A 286 -21.02 -14.25 -21.98
N GLU A 287 -20.44 -14.65 -23.11
CA GLU A 287 -20.89 -15.81 -23.90
C GLU A 287 -20.86 -17.11 -23.08
N SER A 288 -19.85 -17.27 -22.22
CA SER A 288 -19.69 -18.43 -21.35
C SER A 288 -20.54 -18.36 -20.07
N ASN A 289 -21.08 -17.18 -19.73
CA ASN A 289 -21.84 -16.91 -18.50
C ASN A 289 -23.16 -16.18 -18.79
N PRO A 290 -24.14 -16.83 -19.44
CA PRO A 290 -25.38 -16.16 -19.89
C PRO A 290 -26.25 -15.59 -18.75
N ARG A 291 -26.00 -15.98 -17.49
CA ARG A 291 -26.67 -15.39 -16.31
C ARG A 291 -26.35 -13.90 -16.12
N ILE A 292 -25.18 -13.45 -16.59
CA ILE A 292 -24.77 -12.04 -16.55
C ILE A 292 -25.70 -11.17 -17.40
N ILE A 293 -26.16 -11.70 -18.54
CA ILE A 293 -27.09 -11.02 -19.45
C ILE A 293 -28.49 -10.88 -18.82
N GLY A 294 -28.88 -11.82 -17.94
CA GLY A 294 -30.18 -11.83 -17.26
C GLY A 294 -30.35 -10.74 -16.18
N SER A 295 -29.26 -10.10 -15.74
CA SER A 295 -29.28 -8.95 -14.83
C SER A 295 -29.69 -7.64 -15.51
N ARG A 296 -29.84 -7.64 -16.85
CA ARG A 296 -30.28 -6.49 -17.68
C ARG A 296 -31.55 -5.81 -17.15
N ASP A 297 -32.48 -6.56 -16.57
CA ASP A 297 -33.74 -6.02 -16.02
C ASP A 297 -33.64 -5.62 -14.53
N ALA A 298 -32.62 -6.08 -13.81
CA ALA A 298 -32.43 -5.76 -12.39
C ALA A 298 -31.60 -4.48 -12.18
N LEU A 299 -30.62 -4.21 -13.06
CA LEU A 299 -29.74 -3.05 -12.97
C LEU A 299 -30.39 -1.71 -13.40
N GLN A 300 -31.58 -1.74 -14.01
CA GLN A 300 -32.38 -0.53 -14.24
C GLN A 300 -33.08 0.00 -12.97
N ARG A 301 -32.96 -0.69 -11.83
CA ARG A 301 -33.62 -0.32 -10.57
C ARG A 301 -32.69 0.17 -9.46
N MET A 302 -31.39 0.30 -9.72
CA MET A 302 -30.52 0.97 -8.76
C MET A 302 -30.69 2.48 -8.92
N PRO A 303 -30.98 3.23 -7.84
CA PRO A 303 -30.91 4.67 -7.91
C PRO A 303 -29.47 5.04 -8.25
N LEU A 304 -29.29 5.89 -9.26
CA LEU A 304 -28.11 6.72 -9.33
C LEU A 304 -28.07 7.47 -7.99
N GLY A 305 -27.12 7.11 -7.14
CA GLY A 305 -26.86 7.81 -5.89
C GLY A 305 -26.52 9.28 -6.16
N PRO A 306 -26.62 10.13 -5.13
CA PRO A 306 -26.79 11.59 -5.24
C PRO A 306 -25.77 12.30 -6.14
#